data_AF-Q0W8P7-F1
#
_entry.id   AF-Q0W8P7-F1
#
_cell.length_a   1.000
_cell.length_b   1.000
_cell.length_c   1.000
_cell.angle_alpha   90.00
_cell.angle_beta   90.00
_cell.angle_gamma   90.00
#
_symmetry.space_group_name_H-M   'P 1'
#
loop_
_entity.id
_entity.type
_entity.pdbx_description
1 polymer ?
#
loop_
_entity_poly.entity_id
_entity_poly.type
_entity_poly.pdbx_seq_one_letter_code
_entity_poly.pdbx_strand_id
1 'polypeptide(L)'
;MAQVNRMDDAIAPIAEELSRALGVDRETLQRELTLLIIEYKVPPEEAKRSLLKKHRRSIIAGKARREAEETIAPSALRQVPEEPPKPLKDLRVGDAGITIIANVIDPEYREISTPRGPATVISGMLEDSTARLHFTAWVDIPDIFNVRAIVARDVYVKSFHGMPGVNINEKTVLEAYDGLVPPYRRTCRTLKDLSSTDGASDVETEGDVLSLRPGSGLIERCPTCSRVMQKGQCRAHGRMEGVPDLRIKAVIDDGTGSMICVLDRKLTESLIGMSLEELRSMPDRAAGLINTGIIGKPLVVRGNVTSGDFGKIFVATEAEWPADNVPEMAKQLLGEIR
;
A
#
# COMPACT_ATOMS: atom_id res chain seq x y z
N MET A 1 -7.42 15.02 -37.79
CA MET A 1 -8.61 14.41 -38.43
C MET A 1 -8.32 13.16 -39.26
N ALA A 2 -7.16 13.02 -39.94
CA ALA A 2 -6.86 11.82 -40.75
C ALA A 2 -6.52 10.52 -39.97
N GLN A 3 -6.19 10.62 -38.68
CA GLN A 3 -5.75 9.49 -37.86
C GLN A 3 -6.90 8.76 -37.13
N VAL A 4 -8.06 9.44 -36.99
CA VAL A 4 -9.28 8.87 -36.37
C VAL A 4 -9.96 7.90 -37.35
N ASN A 5 -10.07 8.28 -38.63
CA ASN A 5 -10.69 7.42 -39.65
C ASN A 5 -9.97 6.08 -39.89
N ARG A 6 -8.63 6.02 -39.78
CA ARG A 6 -7.88 4.76 -39.97
C ARG A 6 -8.09 3.75 -38.85
N MET A 7 -8.43 4.21 -37.64
CA MET A 7 -8.63 3.33 -36.48
C MET A 7 -10.08 2.88 -36.35
N ASP A 8 -11.06 3.71 -36.75
CA ASP A 8 -12.45 3.29 -36.88
C ASP A 8 -12.60 2.12 -37.88
N ASP A 9 -11.82 2.13 -38.97
CA ASP A 9 -11.73 1.04 -39.95
C ASP A 9 -11.17 -0.27 -39.36
N ALA A 10 -10.39 -0.21 -38.27
CA ALA A 10 -9.84 -1.37 -37.58
C ALA A 10 -10.75 -1.90 -36.46
N ILE A 11 -11.54 -1.02 -35.83
CA ILE A 11 -12.45 -1.37 -34.73
C ILE A 11 -13.77 -1.97 -35.24
N ALA A 12 -14.30 -1.43 -36.35
CA ALA A 12 -15.56 -1.89 -36.95
C ALA A 12 -15.61 -3.40 -37.27
N PRO A 13 -14.58 -4.04 -37.88
CA PRO A 13 -14.60 -5.48 -38.14
C PRO A 13 -14.56 -6.33 -36.85
N ILE A 14 -13.83 -5.86 -35.82
CA ILE A 14 -13.73 -6.56 -34.52
C ILE A 14 -15.08 -6.52 -33.79
N ALA A 15 -15.76 -5.37 -33.81
CA ALA A 15 -17.10 -5.23 -33.24
C ALA A 15 -18.13 -6.13 -33.92
N GLU A 16 -18.06 -6.27 -35.25
CA GLU A 16 -18.98 -7.12 -36.02
C GLU A 16 -18.75 -8.62 -35.74
N GLU A 17 -17.49 -9.05 -35.61
CA GLU A 17 -17.16 -10.42 -35.24
C GLU A 17 -17.64 -10.77 -33.82
N LEU A 18 -17.44 -9.86 -32.86
CA LEU A 18 -17.90 -10.02 -31.48
C LEU A 18 -19.44 -10.01 -31.38
N SER A 19 -20.11 -9.14 -32.16
CA SER A 19 -21.57 -9.08 -32.20
C SER A 19 -22.16 -10.41 -32.69
N ARG A 20 -21.59 -11.01 -33.75
CA ARG A 20 -22.00 -12.33 -34.24
C ARG A 20 -21.72 -13.46 -33.25
N ALA A 21 -20.62 -13.39 -32.51
CA ALA A 21 -20.22 -14.44 -31.55
C ALA A 21 -21.00 -14.39 -30.22
N LEU A 22 -21.40 -13.20 -29.77
CA LEU A 22 -21.97 -12.97 -28.44
C LEU A 22 -23.44 -12.53 -28.46
N GLY A 23 -23.99 -12.15 -29.61
CA GLY A 23 -25.37 -11.67 -29.74
C GLY A 23 -25.61 -10.30 -29.08
N VAL A 24 -24.55 -9.52 -28.86
CA VAL A 24 -24.60 -8.18 -28.26
C VAL A 24 -24.68 -7.14 -29.37
N ASP A 25 -25.38 -6.04 -29.10
CA ASP A 25 -25.51 -4.91 -30.02
C ASP A 25 -24.15 -4.33 -30.44
N ARG A 26 -24.03 -4.05 -31.74
CA ARG A 26 -22.79 -3.59 -32.38
C ARG A 26 -22.35 -2.24 -31.87
N GLU A 27 -23.26 -1.29 -31.66
CA GLU A 27 -22.89 0.06 -31.20
C GLU A 27 -22.31 0.01 -29.79
N THR A 28 -22.87 -0.85 -28.94
CA THR A 28 -22.38 -1.07 -27.57
C THR A 28 -20.95 -1.60 -27.58
N LEU A 29 -20.69 -2.65 -28.38
CA LEU A 29 -19.34 -3.22 -28.52
C LEU A 29 -18.35 -2.23 -29.14
N GLN A 30 -18.80 -1.41 -30.09
CA GLN A 30 -17.96 -0.41 -30.73
C GLN A 30 -17.55 0.69 -29.75
N ARG A 31 -18.47 1.18 -28.90
CA ARG A 31 -18.13 2.15 -27.83
C ARG A 31 -17.12 1.57 -26.85
N GLU A 32 -17.33 0.33 -26.40
CA GLU A 32 -16.41 -0.32 -25.46
C GLU A 32 -15.03 -0.58 -26.09
N LEU A 33 -14.97 -0.99 -27.36
CA LEU A 33 -13.69 -1.15 -28.08
C LEU A 33 -12.97 0.18 -28.30
N THR A 34 -13.70 1.24 -28.67
CA THR A 34 -13.12 2.58 -28.86
C THR A 34 -12.53 3.10 -27.56
N LEU A 35 -13.24 2.94 -26.45
CA LEU A 35 -12.78 3.29 -25.12
C LEU A 35 -11.48 2.53 -24.78
N LEU A 36 -11.49 1.19 -24.91
CA LEU A 36 -10.33 0.35 -24.62
C LEU A 36 -9.11 0.67 -25.50
N ILE A 37 -9.30 0.83 -26.81
CA ILE A 37 -8.18 0.96 -27.76
C ILE A 37 -7.68 2.39 -27.86
N ILE A 38 -8.57 3.39 -27.88
CA ILE A 38 -8.19 4.79 -28.11
C ILE A 38 -7.88 5.50 -26.81
N GLU A 39 -8.77 5.39 -25.82
CA GLU A 39 -8.63 6.11 -24.55
C GLU A 39 -7.63 5.40 -23.63
N TYR A 40 -7.73 4.08 -23.54
CA TYR A 40 -6.86 3.27 -22.68
C TYR A 40 -5.65 2.65 -23.38
N LYS A 41 -5.47 2.88 -24.70
CA LYS A 41 -4.33 2.38 -25.50
C LYS A 41 -4.10 0.87 -25.39
N VAL A 42 -5.16 0.11 -25.12
CA VAL A 42 -5.12 -1.34 -25.02
C VAL A 42 -4.91 -1.95 -26.43
N PRO A 43 -4.01 -2.93 -26.60
CA PRO A 43 -3.86 -3.61 -27.88
C PRO A 43 -5.18 -4.27 -28.36
N PRO A 44 -5.51 -4.22 -29.68
CA PRO A 44 -6.81 -4.68 -30.17
C PRO A 44 -7.17 -6.14 -29.84
N GLU A 45 -6.19 -7.03 -29.85
CA GLU A 45 -6.39 -8.46 -29.52
C GLU A 45 -6.74 -8.67 -28.04
N GLU A 46 -6.22 -7.83 -27.15
CA GLU A 46 -6.48 -7.86 -25.72
C GLU A 46 -7.90 -7.34 -25.43
N ALA A 47 -8.27 -6.23 -26.07
CA ALA A 47 -9.60 -5.64 -25.99
C ALA A 47 -10.68 -6.65 -26.45
N LYS A 48 -10.42 -7.38 -27.54
CA LYS A 48 -11.28 -8.45 -28.04
C LYS A 48 -11.47 -9.57 -27.02
N ARG A 49 -10.39 -10.04 -26.39
CA ARG A 49 -10.44 -11.11 -25.35
C ARG A 49 -11.19 -10.65 -24.10
N SER A 50 -10.99 -9.40 -23.68
CA SER A 50 -11.66 -8.83 -22.52
C SER A 50 -13.18 -8.78 -22.71
N LEU A 51 -13.65 -8.29 -23.86
CA LEU A 51 -15.08 -8.27 -24.20
C LEU A 51 -15.67 -9.67 -24.34
N LEU A 52 -14.94 -10.61 -24.95
CA LEU A 52 -15.34 -12.02 -25.01
C LEU A 52 -15.56 -12.62 -23.62
N LYS A 53 -14.67 -12.34 -22.66
CA LYS A 53 -14.79 -12.85 -21.28
C LYS A 53 -15.94 -12.19 -20.53
N LYS A 54 -16.09 -10.86 -20.65
CA LYS A 54 -17.15 -10.06 -20.02
C LYS A 54 -18.55 -10.52 -20.43
N HIS A 55 -18.80 -10.61 -21.73
CA HIS A 55 -20.13 -10.96 -22.24
C HIS A 55 -20.44 -12.45 -22.18
N ARG A 56 -19.44 -13.34 -22.28
CA ARG A 56 -19.66 -14.78 -22.08
C ARG A 56 -20.05 -15.12 -20.64
N ARG A 57 -19.51 -14.40 -19.65
CA ARG A 57 -19.93 -14.49 -18.24
C ARG A 57 -21.38 -13.99 -18.06
N SER A 58 -21.77 -12.91 -18.73
CA SER A 58 -23.15 -12.40 -18.70
C SER A 58 -24.17 -13.40 -19.27
N ILE A 59 -23.85 -14.09 -20.36
CA ILE A 59 -24.73 -15.10 -20.97
C ILE A 59 -24.85 -16.37 -20.10
N ILE A 60 -23.76 -16.81 -19.47
CA ILE A 60 -23.77 -17.97 -18.56
C ILE A 60 -24.54 -17.64 -17.27
N ALA A 61 -24.36 -16.44 -16.71
CA ALA A 61 -25.13 -15.96 -15.56
C ALA A 61 -26.63 -15.79 -15.90
N GLY A 62 -26.96 -15.35 -17.12
CA GLY A 62 -28.34 -15.20 -17.59
C GLY A 62 -29.05 -16.54 -17.86
N LYS A 63 -28.34 -17.56 -18.35
CA LYS A 63 -28.91 -18.91 -18.54
C LYS A 63 -29.09 -19.68 -17.23
N ALA A 64 -28.15 -19.57 -16.30
CA ALA A 64 -28.28 -20.17 -14.96
C ALA A 64 -29.46 -19.57 -14.17
N ARG A 65 -29.80 -18.29 -14.43
CA ARG A 65 -30.93 -17.60 -13.80
C ARG A 65 -32.29 -18.07 -14.33
N ARG A 66 -32.40 -18.40 -15.62
CA ARG A 66 -33.66 -18.86 -16.24
C ARG A 66 -34.01 -20.31 -15.92
N GLU A 67 -33.03 -21.19 -15.70
CA GLU A 67 -33.29 -22.58 -15.29
C GLU A 67 -33.57 -22.71 -13.78
N ALA A 68 -33.16 -21.73 -12.96
CA ALA A 68 -33.41 -21.73 -11.52
C ALA A 68 -34.75 -21.07 -11.10
N GLU A 69 -35.39 -20.29 -11.98
CA GLU A 69 -36.63 -19.55 -11.67
C GLU A 69 -37.91 -20.39 -11.84
N GLU A 70 -37.86 -21.55 -12.51
CA GLU A 70 -39.06 -22.34 -12.81
C GLU A 70 -39.30 -23.52 -11.86
N THR A 71 -38.41 -23.78 -10.90
CA THR A 71 -38.60 -24.86 -9.92
C THR A 71 -37.85 -24.54 -8.64
N ILE A 72 -38.54 -24.00 -7.63
CA ILE A 72 -38.38 -24.27 -6.19
C ILE A 72 -39.13 -23.19 -5.38
N ALA A 73 -40.09 -23.66 -4.59
CA ALA A 73 -40.82 -22.88 -3.58
C ALA A 73 -39.87 -22.30 -2.50
N PRO A 74 -40.21 -21.17 -1.86
CA PRO A 74 -39.29 -20.43 -1.01
C PRO A 74 -39.09 -21.14 0.33
N SER A 75 -37.96 -21.82 0.51
CA SER A 75 -37.52 -22.29 1.82
C SER A 75 -36.00 -22.27 1.89
N ALA A 76 -35.49 -21.59 2.92
CA ALA A 76 -34.09 -21.51 3.34
C ALA A 76 -33.16 -20.61 2.51
N LEU A 77 -33.43 -19.30 2.55
CA LEU A 77 -32.34 -18.32 2.63
C LEU A 77 -31.47 -18.73 3.83
N ARG A 78 -30.31 -19.35 3.56
CA ARG A 78 -29.24 -19.48 4.54
C ARG A 78 -28.79 -18.06 4.89
N GLN A 79 -29.34 -17.52 5.97
CA GLN A 79 -28.81 -16.34 6.63
C GLN A 79 -27.47 -16.72 7.26
N VAL A 80 -26.40 -16.60 6.48
CA VAL A 80 -25.06 -16.46 7.05
C VAL A 80 -25.08 -15.12 7.80
N PRO A 81 -24.67 -15.06 9.08
CA PRO A 81 -24.51 -13.78 9.75
C PRO A 81 -23.54 -12.94 8.92
N GLU A 82 -23.96 -11.78 8.42
CA GLU A 82 -23.03 -10.79 7.89
C GLU A 82 -22.15 -10.36 9.06
N GLU A 83 -20.93 -10.90 9.16
CA GLU A 83 -19.96 -10.37 10.12
C GLU A 83 -19.77 -8.88 9.82
N PRO A 84 -19.84 -8.02 10.86
CA PRO A 84 -19.71 -6.59 10.66
C PRO A 84 -18.37 -6.28 9.99
N PRO A 85 -18.31 -5.26 9.09
CA PRO A 85 -17.07 -4.88 8.43
C PRO A 85 -15.96 -4.60 9.45
N LYS A 86 -14.79 -5.20 9.23
CA LYS A 86 -13.63 -5.04 10.09
C LYS A 86 -12.88 -3.75 9.68
N PRO A 87 -12.50 -2.88 10.64
CA PRO A 87 -11.73 -1.68 10.33
C PRO A 87 -10.31 -2.03 9.87
N LEU A 88 -9.73 -1.19 9.03
CA LEU A 88 -8.45 -1.49 8.38
C LEU A 88 -7.29 -1.63 9.38
N LYS A 89 -7.28 -0.85 10.47
CA LYS A 89 -6.23 -0.95 11.51
C LYS A 89 -6.18 -2.31 12.23
N ASP A 90 -7.29 -3.04 12.23
CA ASP A 90 -7.43 -4.29 12.98
C ASP A 90 -7.13 -5.51 12.10
N LEU A 91 -6.85 -5.31 10.81
CA LEU A 91 -6.44 -6.37 9.92
C LEU A 91 -5.08 -6.93 10.33
N ARG A 92 -4.94 -8.25 10.27
CA ARG A 92 -3.72 -8.98 10.59
C ARG A 92 -3.32 -9.87 9.42
N VAL A 93 -2.02 -10.08 9.27
CA VAL A 93 -1.49 -10.94 8.21
C VAL A 93 -1.99 -12.37 8.45
N GLY A 94 -2.63 -12.95 7.45
CA GLY A 94 -3.27 -14.26 7.56
C GLY A 94 -4.79 -14.22 7.76
N ASP A 95 -5.39 -13.05 8.03
CA ASP A 95 -6.84 -12.88 8.01
C ASP A 95 -7.39 -13.27 6.62
N ALA A 96 -8.52 -13.99 6.61
CA ALA A 96 -9.20 -14.43 5.39
C ALA A 96 -10.71 -14.48 5.64
N GLY A 97 -11.51 -14.36 4.58
CA GLY A 97 -12.97 -14.34 4.70
C GLY A 97 -13.53 -13.05 5.28
N ILE A 98 -12.72 -11.99 5.37
CA ILE A 98 -13.11 -10.75 6.03
C ILE A 98 -13.91 -9.84 5.09
N THR A 99 -14.78 -9.02 5.68
CA THR A 99 -15.48 -7.92 5.01
C THR A 99 -14.90 -6.58 5.43
N ILE A 100 -14.65 -5.69 4.47
CA ILE A 100 -14.15 -4.33 4.71
C ILE A 100 -14.98 -3.31 3.94
N ILE A 101 -15.02 -2.08 4.44
CA ILE A 101 -15.54 -0.90 3.74
C ILE A 101 -14.45 0.16 3.74
N ALA A 102 -14.01 0.61 2.58
CA ALA A 102 -12.89 1.54 2.46
C ALA A 102 -13.00 2.44 1.23
N ASN A 103 -12.41 3.64 1.30
CA ASN A 103 -12.16 4.47 0.12
C ASN A 103 -11.03 3.85 -0.70
N VAL A 104 -11.12 3.94 -2.03
CA VAL A 104 -10.07 3.51 -2.96
C VAL A 104 -9.25 4.73 -3.36
N ILE A 105 -7.93 4.66 -3.18
CA ILE A 105 -7.00 5.77 -3.44
C ILE A 105 -5.95 5.29 -4.45
N ASP A 106 -5.77 6.09 -5.50
CA ASP A 106 -4.79 5.90 -6.58
C ASP A 106 -4.69 4.45 -7.12
N PRO A 107 -5.78 3.87 -7.63
CA PRO A 107 -5.74 2.54 -8.25
C PRO A 107 -4.99 2.60 -9.58
N GLU A 108 -3.93 1.79 -9.71
CA GLU A 108 -3.09 1.72 -10.91
C GLU A 108 -2.93 0.28 -11.39
N TYR A 109 -2.89 0.10 -12.71
CA TYR A 109 -2.46 -1.17 -13.30
C TYR A 109 -0.94 -1.32 -13.18
N ARG A 110 -0.50 -2.49 -12.70
CA ARG A 110 0.91 -2.87 -12.63
C ARG A 110 1.12 -4.26 -13.20
N GLU A 111 2.18 -4.41 -13.97
CA GLU A 111 2.70 -5.72 -14.36
C GLU A 111 3.61 -6.24 -13.25
N ILE A 112 3.29 -7.42 -12.74
CA ILE A 112 4.09 -8.12 -11.75
C ILE A 112 4.60 -9.44 -12.33
N SER A 113 5.89 -9.72 -12.09
CA SER A 113 6.48 -10.99 -12.49
C SER A 113 6.06 -12.08 -11.51
N THR A 114 5.30 -13.06 -11.99
CA THR A 114 4.94 -14.26 -11.21
C THR A 114 5.75 -15.47 -11.69
N PRO A 115 5.83 -16.56 -10.90
CA PRO A 115 6.44 -17.81 -11.37
C PRO A 115 5.82 -18.39 -12.65
N ARG A 116 4.61 -17.94 -13.02
CA ARG A 116 3.89 -18.38 -14.22
C ARG A 116 4.01 -17.40 -15.39
N GLY A 117 4.82 -16.34 -15.25
CA GLY A 117 4.97 -15.26 -16.21
C GLY A 117 4.46 -13.91 -15.69
N PRO A 118 4.55 -12.85 -16.52
CA PRO A 118 4.00 -11.55 -16.18
C PRO A 118 2.49 -11.65 -15.99
N ALA A 119 1.97 -10.99 -14.95
CA ALA A 119 0.55 -10.88 -14.68
C ALA A 119 0.20 -9.41 -14.42
N THR A 120 -0.90 -8.96 -15.00
CA THR A 120 -1.43 -7.62 -14.74
C THR A 120 -2.31 -7.65 -13.51
N VAL A 121 -2.05 -6.76 -12.57
CA VAL A 121 -2.85 -6.56 -11.36
C VAL A 121 -3.21 -5.09 -11.21
N ILE A 122 -4.28 -4.81 -10.47
CA ILE A 122 -4.58 -3.45 -10.01
C ILE A 122 -4.01 -3.32 -8.60
N SER A 123 -3.27 -2.26 -8.33
CA SER A 123 -2.71 -1.97 -7.01
C SER A 123 -2.94 -0.51 -6.66
N GLY A 124 -3.18 -0.23 -5.38
CA GLY A 124 -3.35 1.12 -4.87
C GLY A 124 -3.40 1.09 -3.35
N MET A 125 -4.07 2.08 -2.77
CA MET A 125 -4.31 2.18 -1.34
C MET A 125 -5.80 2.08 -1.03
N LEU A 126 -6.11 1.42 0.09
CA LEU A 126 -7.41 1.49 0.74
C LEU A 126 -7.27 2.31 2.01
N GLU A 127 -8.24 3.19 2.26
CA GLU A 127 -8.28 3.96 3.50
C GLU A 127 -9.66 3.99 4.14
N ASP A 128 -9.66 3.92 5.46
CA ASP A 128 -10.79 4.27 6.30
C ASP A 128 -10.34 5.29 7.35
N SER A 129 -11.20 5.63 8.31
CA SER A 129 -10.83 6.57 9.39
C SER A 129 -9.73 6.04 10.32
N THR A 130 -9.34 4.78 10.19
CA THR A 130 -8.50 4.05 11.15
C THR A 130 -7.09 3.75 10.63
N ALA A 131 -6.94 3.46 9.33
CA ALA A 131 -5.65 3.15 8.72
C ALA A 131 -5.65 3.29 7.19
N ARG A 132 -4.44 3.25 6.63
CA ARG A 132 -4.16 3.08 5.20
C ARG A 132 -3.46 1.76 4.97
N LEU A 133 -3.95 0.97 4.01
CA LEU A 133 -3.36 -0.31 3.64
C LEU A 133 -3.19 -0.39 2.13
N HIS A 134 -2.10 -1.02 1.68
CA HIS A 134 -1.97 -1.39 0.28
C HIS A 134 -3.02 -2.44 -0.09
N PHE A 135 -3.51 -2.39 -1.32
CA PHE A 135 -4.26 -3.50 -1.90
C PHE A 135 -3.67 -4.00 -3.21
N THR A 136 -3.97 -5.26 -3.53
CA THR A 136 -3.69 -5.85 -4.84
C THR A 136 -4.90 -6.66 -5.29
N ALA A 137 -5.46 -6.31 -6.44
CA ALA A 137 -6.56 -7.00 -7.07
C ALA A 137 -6.10 -7.79 -8.28
N TRP A 138 -6.37 -9.10 -8.24
CA TRP A 138 -6.06 -10.08 -9.28
C TRP A 138 -7.28 -10.34 -10.17
N VAL A 139 -8.12 -9.32 -10.33
CA VAL A 139 -9.37 -9.37 -11.10
C VAL A 139 -9.40 -8.20 -12.07
N ASP A 140 -9.91 -8.46 -13.26
CA ASP A 140 -10.05 -7.43 -14.30
C ASP A 140 -11.46 -6.83 -14.22
N ILE A 141 -11.66 -5.97 -13.21
CA ILE A 141 -12.91 -5.25 -12.94
C ILE A 141 -12.56 -3.79 -12.57
N PRO A 142 -11.97 -2.99 -13.46
CA PRO A 142 -11.47 -1.65 -13.12
C PRO A 142 -12.56 -0.70 -12.63
N ASP A 143 -13.77 -0.81 -13.18
CA ASP A 143 -14.87 0.14 -12.90
C ASP A 143 -15.18 0.25 -11.40
N ILE A 144 -15.03 -0.85 -10.65
CA ILE A 144 -15.30 -0.87 -9.20
C ILE A 144 -14.19 -0.22 -8.37
N PHE A 145 -13.01 0.04 -8.94
CA PHE A 145 -11.94 0.76 -8.26
C PHE A 145 -11.93 2.25 -8.58
N ASN A 146 -12.70 2.68 -9.58
CA ASN A 146 -12.87 4.09 -9.93
C ASN A 146 -13.97 4.80 -9.11
N VAL A 147 -14.69 4.06 -8.27
CA VAL A 147 -15.64 4.64 -7.32
C VAL A 147 -14.92 5.11 -6.07
N ARG A 148 -15.54 6.03 -5.35
CA ARG A 148 -14.97 6.60 -4.12
C ARG A 148 -14.71 5.52 -3.06
N ALA A 149 -15.69 4.66 -2.79
CA ALA A 149 -15.64 3.67 -1.73
C ALA A 149 -16.26 2.34 -2.17
N ILE A 150 -15.73 1.25 -1.61
CA ILE A 150 -16.15 -0.10 -1.92
C ILE A 150 -16.49 -0.87 -0.64
N VAL A 151 -17.42 -1.82 -0.77
CA VAL A 151 -17.55 -2.96 0.14
C VAL A 151 -16.84 -4.14 -0.51
N ALA A 152 -15.88 -4.73 0.19
CA ALA A 152 -15.18 -5.92 -0.28
C ALA A 152 -15.37 -7.06 0.72
N ARG A 153 -15.99 -8.16 0.27
CA ARG A 153 -16.31 -9.35 1.08
C ARG A 153 -15.47 -10.53 0.62
N ASP A 154 -15.08 -11.40 1.54
CA ASP A 154 -14.16 -12.52 1.29
C ASP A 154 -12.81 -12.05 0.74
N VAL A 155 -12.25 -10.99 1.34
CA VAL A 155 -10.86 -10.61 1.10
C VAL A 155 -9.92 -11.36 2.05
N TYR A 156 -8.64 -11.38 1.70
CA TYR A 156 -7.60 -11.95 2.55
C TYR A 156 -6.42 -10.98 2.67
N VAL A 157 -5.66 -11.11 3.76
CA VAL A 157 -4.59 -10.19 4.12
C VAL A 157 -3.25 -10.91 4.04
N LYS A 158 -2.32 -10.36 3.26
CA LYS A 158 -0.94 -10.84 3.16
C LYS A 158 0.04 -9.75 3.55
N SER A 159 1.24 -10.16 3.95
CA SER A 159 2.34 -9.21 4.16
C SER A 159 2.80 -8.63 2.83
N PHE A 160 2.86 -7.30 2.75
CA PHE A 160 3.42 -6.53 1.65
C PHE A 160 4.41 -5.52 2.24
N HIS A 161 5.69 -5.64 1.88
CA HIS A 161 6.80 -4.86 2.47
C HIS A 161 6.80 -4.83 4.01
N GLY A 162 6.39 -5.93 4.65
CA GLY A 162 6.34 -6.04 6.11
C GLY A 162 5.11 -5.39 6.75
N MET A 163 4.09 -5.04 5.97
CA MET A 163 2.82 -4.48 6.46
C MET A 163 1.63 -5.30 5.96
N PRO A 164 0.46 -5.25 6.64
CA PRO A 164 -0.77 -5.85 6.12
C PRO A 164 -1.18 -5.23 4.77
N GLY A 165 -1.47 -6.08 3.80
CA GLY A 165 -1.99 -5.70 2.49
C GLY A 165 -3.22 -6.52 2.12
N VAL A 166 -4.28 -5.83 1.70
CA VAL A 166 -5.55 -6.45 1.29
C VAL A 166 -5.38 -7.06 -0.10
N ASN A 167 -5.76 -8.31 -0.26
CA ASN A 167 -5.72 -8.98 -1.54
C ASN A 167 -7.13 -9.35 -1.98
N ILE A 168 -7.43 -8.98 -3.21
CA ILE A 168 -8.73 -9.16 -3.87
C ILE A 168 -8.54 -10.16 -5.01
N ASN A 169 -9.37 -11.20 -5.05
CA ASN A 169 -9.29 -12.25 -6.07
C ASN A 169 -10.67 -12.56 -6.66
N GLU A 170 -10.78 -13.61 -7.48
CA GLU A 170 -12.03 -13.99 -8.14
C GLU A 170 -13.16 -14.44 -7.19
N LYS A 171 -12.85 -14.76 -5.92
CA LYS A 171 -13.84 -15.11 -4.89
C LYS A 171 -14.36 -13.88 -4.14
N THR A 172 -13.58 -12.81 -4.13
CA THR A 172 -13.97 -11.56 -3.48
C THR A 172 -15.19 -10.97 -4.16
N VAL A 173 -16.21 -10.63 -3.38
CA VAL A 173 -17.37 -9.88 -3.85
C VAL A 173 -17.11 -8.41 -3.61
N LEU A 174 -17.16 -7.61 -4.68
CA LEU A 174 -16.94 -6.17 -4.65
C LEU A 174 -18.23 -5.45 -5.02
N GLU A 175 -18.62 -4.48 -4.19
CA GLU A 175 -19.80 -3.64 -4.39
C GLU A 175 -19.41 -2.18 -4.18
N ALA A 176 -20.05 -1.27 -4.92
CA ALA A 176 -19.87 0.16 -4.69
C ALA A 176 -20.54 0.51 -3.35
N TYR A 177 -19.87 1.34 -2.55
CA TYR A 177 -20.43 1.83 -1.31
C TYR A 177 -20.86 3.28 -1.46
N ASP A 178 -22.18 3.51 -1.42
CA ASP A 178 -22.77 4.85 -1.57
C ASP A 178 -22.64 5.71 -0.30
N GLY A 179 -22.27 5.10 0.83
CA GLY A 179 -22.12 5.80 2.11
C GLY A 179 -20.82 6.59 2.24
N LEU A 180 -20.73 7.39 3.30
CA LEU A 180 -19.54 8.17 3.62
C LEU A 180 -18.55 7.32 4.43
N VAL A 181 -17.39 7.00 3.83
CA VAL A 181 -16.22 6.54 4.58
C VAL A 181 -15.36 7.75 4.92
N PRO A 182 -15.20 8.13 6.21
CA PRO A 182 -14.34 9.23 6.58
C PRO A 182 -12.89 8.91 6.18
N PRO A 183 -12.16 9.86 5.58
CA PRO A 183 -10.79 9.62 5.14
C PRO A 183 -9.86 9.41 6.33
N TYR A 184 -8.76 8.72 6.08
CA TYR A 184 -7.71 8.56 7.09
C TYR A 184 -7.13 9.92 7.44
N ARG A 185 -6.99 10.18 8.73
CA ARG A 185 -6.20 11.31 9.25
C ARG A 185 -5.09 10.74 10.09
N ARG A 186 -3.87 11.12 9.75
CA ARG A 186 -2.70 10.78 10.54
C ARG A 186 -2.89 11.34 11.96
N THR A 187 -2.80 10.45 12.94
CA THR A 187 -2.84 10.80 14.37
C THR A 187 -1.60 10.22 15.02
N CYS A 188 -1.11 10.88 16.06
CA CYS A 188 0.00 10.37 16.85
C CYS A 188 -0.44 9.07 17.55
N ARG A 189 0.33 8.00 17.34
CA ARG A 189 0.10 6.67 17.88
C ARG A 189 1.22 6.33 18.84
N THR A 190 0.89 5.64 19.92
CA THR A 190 1.90 5.19 20.88
C THR A 190 2.72 4.02 20.30
N LEU A 191 3.97 3.89 20.72
CA LEU A 191 4.86 2.81 20.31
C LEU A 191 4.33 1.45 20.75
N LYS A 192 3.65 1.38 21.90
CA LYS A 192 2.95 0.17 22.34
C LYS A 192 1.89 -0.27 21.34
N ASP A 193 1.02 0.65 20.93
CA ASP A 193 -0.01 0.36 19.95
C ASP A 193 0.59 -0.10 18.62
N LEU A 194 1.56 0.64 18.08
CA LEU A 194 2.24 0.29 16.83
C LEU A 194 2.94 -1.08 16.93
N SER A 195 3.55 -1.39 18.07
CA SER A 195 4.20 -2.67 18.31
C SER A 195 3.23 -3.87 18.35
N SER A 196 1.93 -3.62 18.54
CA SER A 196 0.89 -4.66 18.60
C SER A 196 0.26 -5.00 17.25
N THR A 197 0.49 -4.17 16.23
CA THR A 197 0.00 -4.39 14.85
C THR A 197 0.84 -5.45 14.12
N ASP A 198 0.57 -5.74 12.85
CA ASP A 198 1.50 -6.50 11.99
C ASP A 198 2.32 -5.58 11.08
N GLY A 199 2.35 -4.28 11.39
CA GLY A 199 2.84 -3.20 10.56
C GLY A 199 1.74 -2.17 10.31
N ALA A 200 2.15 -0.96 9.94
CA ALA A 200 1.22 0.16 9.72
C ALA A 200 1.80 1.11 8.68
N SER A 201 0.96 1.58 7.76
CA SER A 201 1.37 2.58 6.76
C SER A 201 0.97 3.98 7.21
N ASP A 202 1.81 4.96 6.88
CA ASP A 202 1.49 6.38 6.99
C ASP A 202 1.11 6.85 8.42
N VAL A 203 1.83 6.38 9.42
CA VAL A 203 1.59 6.68 10.85
C VAL A 203 2.52 7.78 11.38
N GLU A 204 2.11 8.43 12.46
CA GLU A 204 2.92 9.38 13.23
C GLU A 204 3.14 8.84 14.65
N THR A 205 4.32 9.07 15.21
CA THR A 205 4.63 8.82 16.63
C THR A 205 5.66 9.82 17.12
N GLU A 206 5.67 10.06 18.42
CA GLU A 206 6.61 10.95 19.09
C GLU A 206 7.29 10.17 20.21
N GLY A 207 8.61 10.34 20.35
CA GLY A 207 9.36 9.73 21.44
C GLY A 207 10.78 10.25 21.55
N ASP A 208 11.42 9.96 22.67
CA ASP A 208 12.80 10.33 22.96
C ASP A 208 13.80 9.36 22.34
N VAL A 209 14.83 9.90 21.71
CA VAL A 209 15.92 9.08 21.15
C VAL A 209 16.86 8.63 22.27
N LEU A 210 16.76 7.37 22.67
CA LEU A 210 17.55 6.82 23.78
C LEU A 210 18.98 6.43 23.38
N SER A 211 19.13 5.83 22.19
CA SER A 211 20.42 5.32 21.72
C SER A 211 20.44 5.08 20.22
N LEU A 212 21.63 4.96 19.64
CA LEU A 212 21.82 4.55 18.26
C LEU A 212 22.33 3.12 18.17
N ARG A 213 21.69 2.29 17.34
CA ARG A 213 22.08 0.89 17.11
C ARG A 213 23.28 0.81 16.15
N PRO A 214 24.04 -0.31 16.16
CA PRO A 214 25.11 -0.56 15.19
C PRO A 214 24.62 -0.43 13.74
N GLY A 215 25.48 0.13 12.89
CA GLY A 215 25.13 0.49 11.51
C GLY A 215 24.39 1.83 11.38
N SER A 216 24.45 2.67 12.42
CA SER A 216 24.15 4.11 12.35
C SER A 216 25.40 4.90 12.01
N GLY A 217 25.23 6.10 11.46
CA GLY A 217 26.30 6.99 11.02
C GLY A 217 26.72 6.72 9.57
N LEU A 218 28.00 6.95 9.30
CA LEU A 218 28.60 6.72 7.99
C LEU A 218 28.56 5.23 7.65
N ILE A 219 27.93 4.90 6.52
CA ILE A 219 27.76 3.54 6.02
C ILE A 219 28.16 3.48 4.55
N GLU A 220 28.31 2.27 4.04
CA GLU A 220 28.50 2.02 2.61
C GLU A 220 27.37 1.13 2.10
N ARG A 221 26.89 1.42 0.88
CA ARG A 221 25.86 0.64 0.21
C ARG A 221 26.41 -0.07 -1.01
N CYS A 222 25.91 -1.28 -1.24
CA CYS A 222 26.16 -2.00 -2.46
C CYS A 222 25.59 -1.21 -3.65
N PRO A 223 26.38 -0.88 -4.69
CA PRO A 223 25.87 -0.15 -5.85
C PRO A 223 24.81 -0.93 -6.63
N THR A 224 24.75 -2.26 -6.47
CA THR A 224 23.81 -3.13 -7.19
C THR A 224 22.46 -3.31 -6.48
N CYS A 225 22.43 -3.40 -5.15
CA CYS A 225 21.17 -3.65 -4.40
C CYS A 225 20.90 -2.67 -3.26
N SER A 226 21.73 -1.64 -3.10
CA SER A 226 21.59 -0.60 -2.07
C SER A 226 21.59 -1.11 -0.62
N ARG A 227 21.87 -2.40 -0.38
CA ARG A 227 22.02 -2.96 0.96
C ARG A 227 23.31 -2.46 1.60
N VAL A 228 23.26 -2.26 2.91
CA VAL A 228 24.43 -1.83 3.68
C VAL A 228 25.50 -2.93 3.69
N MET A 229 26.72 -2.51 3.39
CA MET A 229 27.90 -3.34 3.31
C MET A 229 28.61 -3.43 4.65
N GLN A 230 29.35 -4.51 4.86
CA GLN A 230 30.18 -4.71 6.04
C GLN A 230 31.59 -5.06 5.59
N LYS A 231 32.58 -4.28 6.03
CA LYS A 231 34.01 -4.49 5.70
C LYS A 231 34.26 -4.64 4.18
N GLY A 232 33.63 -3.81 3.37
CA GLY A 232 33.74 -3.85 1.90
C GLY A 232 33.04 -5.05 1.23
N GLN A 233 32.11 -5.72 1.92
CA GLN A 233 31.39 -6.87 1.39
C GLN A 233 29.87 -6.69 1.48
N CYS A 234 29.18 -6.96 0.37
CA CYS A 234 27.73 -7.14 0.31
C CYS A 234 27.40 -8.63 0.54
N ARG A 235 26.39 -8.91 1.36
CA ARG A 235 25.93 -10.29 1.63
C ARG A 235 25.43 -11.02 0.38
N ALA A 236 24.93 -10.29 -0.61
CA ALA A 236 24.37 -10.88 -1.84
C ALA A 236 25.37 -10.90 -3.00
N HIS A 237 26.20 -9.87 -3.14
CA HIS A 237 27.06 -9.67 -4.32
C HIS A 237 28.55 -9.81 -4.02
N GLY A 238 28.92 -10.20 -2.79
CA GLY A 238 30.31 -10.40 -2.42
C GLY A 238 31.09 -9.09 -2.23
N ARG A 239 32.41 -9.15 -2.43
CA ARG A 239 33.33 -8.05 -2.17
C ARG A 239 33.30 -7.05 -3.32
N MET A 240 33.10 -5.77 -3.01
CA MET A 240 33.06 -4.68 -4.00
C MET A 240 33.28 -3.33 -3.33
N GLU A 241 33.47 -2.28 -4.12
CA GLU A 241 33.51 -0.90 -3.61
C GLU A 241 32.09 -0.42 -3.31
N GLY A 242 31.90 0.19 -2.13
CA GLY A 242 30.61 0.66 -1.67
C GLY A 242 30.36 2.12 -2.00
N VAL A 243 29.09 2.48 -2.20
CA VAL A 243 28.66 3.87 -2.31
C VAL A 243 28.49 4.45 -0.91
N PRO A 244 29.22 5.51 -0.54
CA PRO A 244 29.11 6.13 0.78
C PRO A 244 27.70 6.69 1.03
N ASP A 245 27.19 6.49 2.23
CA ASP A 245 25.87 6.91 2.65
C ASP A 245 25.82 7.23 4.16
N LEU A 246 24.73 7.87 4.58
CA LEU A 246 24.43 8.20 5.96
C LEU A 246 23.09 7.59 6.33
N ARG A 247 23.01 6.98 7.53
CA ARG A 247 21.76 6.44 8.06
C ARG A 247 21.81 6.45 9.57
N ILE A 248 20.68 6.70 10.21
CA ILE A 248 20.53 6.47 11.66
C ILE A 248 19.56 5.31 11.91
N LYS A 249 19.91 4.45 12.86
CA LYS A 249 19.02 3.47 13.49
C LYS A 249 18.84 3.84 14.96
N ALA A 250 17.95 4.78 15.24
CA ALA A 250 17.64 5.24 16.58
C ALA A 250 16.75 4.23 17.32
N VAL A 251 16.87 4.15 18.63
CA VAL A 251 15.85 3.58 19.51
C VAL A 251 15.05 4.74 20.07
N ILE A 252 13.77 4.81 19.71
CA ILE A 252 12.82 5.79 20.24
C ILE A 252 11.98 5.14 21.33
N ASP A 253 11.63 5.90 22.36
CA ASP A 253 10.78 5.49 23.47
C ASP A 253 9.79 6.60 23.82
N ASP A 254 8.53 6.25 24.02
CA ASP A 254 7.43 7.19 24.31
C ASP A 254 6.83 6.97 25.71
N GLY A 255 7.50 6.18 26.56
CA GLY A 255 7.01 5.75 27.87
C GLY A 255 6.01 4.59 27.82
N THR A 256 5.44 4.25 26.66
CA THR A 256 4.54 3.10 26.48
C THR A 256 5.26 1.88 25.92
N GLY A 257 6.34 2.10 25.17
CA GLY A 257 7.21 1.09 24.61
C GLY A 257 8.40 1.72 23.88
N SER A 258 9.22 0.87 23.26
CA SER A 258 10.34 1.33 22.45
C SER A 258 10.36 0.64 21.08
N MET A 259 10.88 1.35 20.07
CA MET A 259 10.97 0.84 18.71
C MET A 259 12.26 1.33 18.05
N ILE A 260 12.79 0.53 17.11
CA ILE A 260 13.88 1.01 16.25
C ILE A 260 13.26 1.90 15.17
N CYS A 261 13.73 3.15 15.10
CA CYS A 261 13.43 4.10 14.03
C CYS A 261 14.62 4.25 13.09
N VAL A 262 14.38 4.12 11.79
CA VAL A 262 15.38 4.27 10.73
C VAL A 262 15.16 5.61 10.02
N LEU A 263 16.21 6.44 10.02
CA LEU A 263 16.27 7.70 9.31
C LEU A 263 17.28 7.55 8.16
N ASP A 264 16.89 7.96 6.96
CA ASP A 264 17.79 7.97 5.80
C ASP A 264 18.77 9.15 5.85
N ARG A 265 19.57 9.31 4.79
CA ARG A 265 20.53 10.41 4.67
C ARG A 265 19.86 11.76 4.82
N LYS A 266 18.80 12.03 4.05
CA LYS A 266 18.16 13.35 3.99
C LYS A 266 17.60 13.75 5.35
N LEU A 267 16.90 12.84 6.01
CA LEU A 267 16.37 13.07 7.36
C LEU A 267 17.49 13.25 8.37
N THR A 268 18.54 12.42 8.27
CA THR A 268 19.70 12.54 9.17
C THR A 268 20.37 13.89 9.04
N GLU A 269 20.71 14.32 7.83
CA GLU A 269 21.35 15.61 7.55
C GLU A 269 20.50 16.78 8.03
N SER A 270 19.18 16.73 7.79
CA SER A 270 18.24 17.75 8.24
C SER A 270 18.18 17.87 9.76
N LEU A 271 18.21 16.75 10.49
CA LEU A 271 18.11 16.76 11.95
C LEU A 271 19.40 17.22 12.63
N ILE A 272 20.56 16.76 12.13
CA ILE A 272 21.86 17.05 12.75
C ILE A 272 22.48 18.36 12.21
N GLY A 273 22.00 18.88 11.07
CA GLY A 273 22.53 20.09 10.45
C GLY A 273 23.91 19.92 9.81
N MET A 274 24.29 18.69 9.42
CA MET A 274 25.57 18.38 8.78
C MET A 274 25.35 17.41 7.63
N SER A 275 26.01 17.68 6.50
CA SER A 275 25.99 16.84 5.30
C SER A 275 26.84 15.57 5.45
N LEU A 276 26.59 14.58 4.61
CA LEU A 276 27.44 13.40 4.46
C LEU A 276 28.90 13.81 4.17
N GLU A 277 29.12 14.77 3.28
CA GLU A 277 30.46 15.21 2.87
C GLU A 277 31.24 15.80 4.05
N GLU A 278 30.60 16.65 4.85
CA GLU A 278 31.22 17.23 6.05
C GLU A 278 31.57 16.14 7.06
N LEU A 279 30.66 15.21 7.34
CA LEU A 279 30.92 14.10 8.27
C LEU A 279 32.04 13.18 7.76
N ARG A 280 32.10 12.93 6.44
CA ARG A 280 33.16 12.13 5.83
C ARG A 280 34.53 12.80 5.87
N SER A 281 34.59 14.12 5.92
CA SER A 281 35.86 14.85 6.08
C SER A 281 36.45 14.68 7.50
N MET A 282 35.64 14.26 8.47
CA MET A 282 36.02 14.10 9.88
C MET A 282 35.51 12.76 10.46
N PRO A 283 35.93 11.60 9.89
CA PRO A 283 35.34 10.30 10.20
C PRO A 283 35.48 9.94 11.70
N ASP A 284 36.60 10.31 12.33
CA ASP A 284 36.86 10.04 13.75
C ASP A 284 35.92 10.79 14.69
N ARG A 285 35.38 11.94 14.26
CA ARG A 285 34.45 12.77 15.06
C ARG A 285 32.99 12.57 14.67
N ALA A 286 32.72 12.05 13.48
CA ALA A 286 31.38 11.92 12.91
C ALA A 286 30.40 11.21 13.88
N ALA A 287 30.81 10.08 14.47
CA ALA A 287 29.97 9.35 15.41
C ALA A 287 29.62 10.17 16.66
N GLY A 288 30.57 10.92 17.22
CA GLY A 288 30.35 11.78 18.37
C GLY A 288 29.40 12.93 18.06
N LEU A 289 29.60 13.60 16.91
CA LEU A 289 28.75 14.70 16.45
C LEU A 289 27.31 14.24 16.23
N ILE A 290 27.12 13.09 15.58
CA ILE A 290 25.79 12.50 15.37
C ILE A 290 25.14 12.17 16.72
N ASN A 291 25.87 11.52 17.63
CA ASN A 291 25.35 11.15 18.95
C ASN A 291 24.88 12.39 19.74
N THR A 292 25.71 13.43 19.84
CA THR A 292 25.36 14.67 20.53
C THR A 292 24.21 15.42 19.83
N GLY A 293 24.13 15.30 18.50
CA GLY A 293 23.09 15.92 17.70
C GLY A 293 21.70 15.33 17.92
N ILE A 294 21.58 14.04 18.27
CA ILE A 294 20.30 13.33 18.26
C ILE A 294 19.90 12.64 19.57
N ILE A 295 20.84 12.10 20.35
CA ILE A 295 20.51 11.33 21.55
C ILE A 295 19.98 12.27 22.64
N GLY A 296 18.94 11.83 23.34
CA GLY A 296 18.29 12.55 24.43
C GLY A 296 17.36 13.67 23.98
N LYS A 297 17.06 13.76 22.68
CA LYS A 297 16.09 14.71 22.13
C LYS A 297 14.79 14.01 21.78
N PRO A 298 13.63 14.67 21.97
CA PRO A 298 12.36 14.17 21.49
C PRO A 298 12.33 14.26 19.96
N LEU A 299 11.62 13.34 19.31
CA LEU A 299 11.54 13.28 17.86
C LEU A 299 10.12 12.90 17.44
N VAL A 300 9.50 13.74 16.61
CA VAL A 300 8.26 13.40 15.91
C VAL A 300 8.64 12.77 14.59
N VAL A 301 8.20 11.54 14.35
CA VAL A 301 8.48 10.81 13.11
C VAL A 301 7.20 10.37 12.42
N ARG A 302 7.20 10.45 11.09
CA ARG A 302 6.13 9.93 10.25
C ARG A 302 6.69 8.94 9.26
N GLY A 303 5.90 7.92 8.94
CA GLY A 303 6.29 6.89 7.99
C GLY A 303 5.60 5.57 8.25
N ASN A 304 6.34 4.49 8.08
CA ASN A 304 5.77 3.14 8.05
C ASN A 304 6.37 2.27 9.15
N VAL A 305 5.56 1.48 9.83
CA VAL A 305 6.02 0.40 10.71
C VAL A 305 6.04 -0.88 9.91
N THR A 306 7.23 -1.44 9.73
CA THR A 306 7.42 -2.70 9.01
C THR A 306 7.76 -3.82 9.98
N SER A 307 7.10 -4.97 9.82
CA SER A 307 7.40 -6.21 10.54
C SER A 307 8.31 -7.09 9.69
N GLY A 308 9.38 -7.61 10.30
CA GLY A 308 10.26 -8.59 9.69
C GLY A 308 10.99 -9.43 10.73
N ASP A 309 12.03 -10.15 10.31
CA ASP A 309 12.77 -11.12 11.14
C ASP A 309 13.42 -10.50 12.40
N PHE A 310 13.66 -9.18 12.39
CA PHE A 310 14.29 -8.44 13.48
C PHE A 310 13.28 -7.68 14.34
N GLY A 311 11.99 -8.04 14.25
CA GLY A 311 10.89 -7.34 14.90
C GLY A 311 10.37 -6.18 14.06
N LYS A 312 9.70 -5.25 14.74
CA LYS A 312 9.07 -4.09 14.12
C LYS A 312 10.02 -2.91 14.07
N ILE A 313 10.10 -2.29 12.92
CA ILE A 313 10.97 -1.16 12.65
C ILE A 313 10.14 -0.04 12.06
N PHE A 314 10.23 1.14 12.66
CA PHE A 314 9.71 2.37 12.09
C PHE A 314 10.67 2.87 11.01
N VAL A 315 10.19 3.00 9.78
CA VAL A 315 10.94 3.56 8.66
C VAL A 315 10.37 4.95 8.42
N ALA A 316 11.12 5.97 8.86
CA ALA A 316 10.69 7.35 8.77
C ALA A 316 10.82 7.88 7.33
N THR A 317 9.80 8.59 6.88
CA THR A 317 9.80 9.41 5.66
C THR A 317 9.87 10.89 5.98
N GLU A 318 9.45 11.28 7.18
CA GLU A 318 9.57 12.63 7.73
C GLU A 318 10.02 12.52 9.19
N ALA A 319 10.81 13.49 9.64
CA ALA A 319 11.24 13.58 11.03
C ALA A 319 11.51 15.04 11.38
N GLU A 320 11.03 15.47 12.54
CA GLU A 320 11.20 16.83 13.03
C GLU A 320 11.38 16.88 14.54
N TRP A 321 12.04 17.94 14.99
CA TRP A 321 12.05 18.29 16.40
C TRP A 321 10.67 18.84 16.76
N PRO A 322 9.99 18.32 17.79
CA PRO A 322 8.72 18.90 18.22
C PRO A 322 8.94 20.36 18.62
N ALA A 323 7.91 21.19 18.41
CA ALA A 323 7.94 22.57 18.85
C ALA A 323 8.15 22.63 20.37
N ASP A 324 9.07 23.48 20.82
CA ASP A 324 9.39 23.64 22.23
C ASP A 324 8.21 24.32 22.96
N ASN A 325 7.28 23.50 23.45
CA ASN A 325 6.02 23.92 24.07
C ASN A 325 5.90 23.45 25.52
N VAL A 326 7.01 23.54 26.27
CA VAL A 326 7.08 23.23 27.71
C VAL A 326 5.88 23.76 28.51
N PRO A 327 5.37 24.99 28.31
CA PRO A 327 4.22 25.49 29.07
C PRO A 327 2.90 24.78 28.76
N GLU A 328 2.71 24.29 27.53
CA GLU A 328 1.49 23.62 27.09
C GLU A 328 1.49 22.15 27.51
N MET A 329 2.64 21.49 27.39
CA MET A 329 2.86 20.14 27.93
C MET A 329 2.63 20.11 29.45
N ALA A 330 3.14 21.10 30.20
CA ALA A 330 2.93 21.20 31.64
C ALA A 330 1.45 21.38 32.01
N LYS A 331 0.69 22.14 31.20
CA LYS A 331 -0.77 22.33 31.41
C LYS A 331 -1.56 21.05 31.13
N GLN A 332 -1.24 20.32 30.07
CA GLN A 332 -1.87 19.04 29.76
C GLN A 332 -1.64 18.03 30.88
N LEU A 333 -0.38 17.89 31.33
CA LEU A 333 -0.03 16.96 32.41
C LEU A 333 -0.76 17.30 33.73
N LEU A 334 -0.84 18.59 34.09
CA LEU A 334 -1.57 19.04 35.27
C LEU A 334 -3.09 18.88 35.15
N GLY A 335 -3.63 18.91 33.93
CA GLY A 335 -5.04 18.67 33.64
C GLY A 335 -5.45 17.21 33.80
N GLU A 336 -4.54 16.27 33.51
CA GLU A 336 -4.76 14.82 33.65
C GLU A 336 -4.62 14.30 35.09
N ILE A 337 -4.00 15.07 35.99
CA ILE A 337 -3.77 14.70 37.40
C ILE A 337 -4.94 15.14 38.33
N ARG A 338 -5.99 15.78 37.80
CA ARG A 338 -7.17 16.21 38.58
C ARG A 338 -8.34 15.23 38.48
#